data_AF-A0A937ZBB1-F1
#
_entry.id   AF-A0A937ZBB1-F1
#
_cell.length_a   1.000
_cell.length_b   1.000
_cell.length_c   1.000
_cell.angle_alpha   90.00
_cell.angle_beta   90.00
_cell.angle_gamma   90.00
#
_symmetry.space_group_name_H-M   'P 1'
#
loop_
_entity.id
_entity.type
_entity.pdbx_description
1 polymer ?
#
loop_
_entity_poly.entity_id
_entity_poly.type
_entity_poly.pdbx_seq_one_letter_code
_entity_poly.pdbx_strand_id
1 'polypeptide(L)'
;MKTIPALAILAFMLAGCAGSDGIRISQESSAAAQTKSRSEPVFYNGKTYQLDYHYVKASNTFLMKVSGMSSSQRDDAVAVATSSLGHFACLDSQKAQLVGEPSYKKSVWHLRTKCA
;
A
#
# COMPACT_ATOMS: atom_id res chain seq x y z
N MET A 1 54.49 36.73 42.88
CA MET A 1 54.55 36.12 41.53
C MET A 1 53.49 35.01 41.52
N LYS A 2 52.23 35.26 41.16
CA LYS A 2 51.61 35.46 39.82
C LYS A 2 51.75 34.21 38.93
N THR A 3 50.67 33.42 38.80
CA THR A 3 50.00 32.96 37.54
C THR A 3 48.92 31.89 37.84
N ILE A 4 47.62 32.21 37.71
CA ILE A 4 46.66 32.00 36.58
C ILE A 4 45.97 30.60 36.57
N PRO A 5 44.63 30.55 36.69
CA PRO A 5 43.84 29.31 36.59
C PRO A 5 43.48 28.99 35.13
N ALA A 6 43.55 27.71 34.74
CA ALA A 6 43.10 27.24 33.43
C ALA A 6 41.69 26.65 33.54
N LEU A 7 40.69 27.50 33.29
CA LEU A 7 39.28 27.14 33.14
C LEU A 7 39.07 26.56 31.74
N ALA A 8 38.94 25.24 31.62
CA ALA A 8 38.65 24.57 30.37
C ALA A 8 37.15 24.68 30.05
N ILE A 9 36.78 25.67 29.22
CA ILE A 9 35.43 25.77 28.64
C ILE A 9 35.43 24.97 27.35
N LEU A 10 34.72 23.84 27.38
CA LEU A 10 34.44 22.97 26.24
C LEU A 10 33.57 23.75 25.22
N ALA A 11 34.15 24.11 24.08
CA ALA A 11 33.40 24.67 22.96
C ALA A 11 32.58 23.56 22.30
N PHE A 12 31.26 23.63 22.44
CA PHE A 12 30.33 22.85 21.62
C PHE A 12 30.41 23.35 20.18
N MET A 13 31.12 22.60 19.33
CA MET A 13 31.04 22.73 17.88
C MET A 13 29.62 22.35 17.45
N LEU A 14 28.81 23.34 17.04
CA LEU A 14 27.58 23.07 16.31
C LEU A 14 27.96 22.48 14.94
N ALA A 15 27.86 21.17 14.80
CA ALA A 15 27.84 20.50 13.51
C ALA A 15 26.54 20.90 12.79
N GLY A 16 26.63 21.95 11.96
CA GLY A 16 25.60 22.25 10.97
C GLY A 16 25.60 21.17 9.90
N CYS A 17 24.71 20.17 10.04
CA CYS A 17 24.33 19.33 8.92
C CYS A 17 23.52 20.19 7.95
N ALA A 18 24.19 20.82 6.99
CA ALA A 18 23.57 21.26 5.75
C ALA A 18 23.27 20.02 4.89
N GLY A 19 22.31 19.21 5.35
CA GLY A 19 21.67 18.21 4.53
C GLY A 19 20.79 18.94 3.53
N SER A 20 21.35 19.30 2.38
CA SER A 20 20.55 19.56 1.20
C SER A 20 20.01 18.22 0.73
N ASP A 21 19.03 17.69 1.46
CA ASP A 21 18.17 16.60 1.01
C ASP A 21 17.32 17.17 -0.11
N GLY A 22 17.94 17.29 -1.29
CA GLY A 22 17.23 17.26 -2.54
C GLY A 22 16.53 15.92 -2.59
N ILE A 23 15.33 15.87 -2.03
CA ILE A 23 14.37 14.81 -2.28
C ILE A 23 14.16 14.83 -3.79
N ARG A 24 14.94 14.03 -4.51
CA ARG A 24 14.57 13.54 -5.83
C ARG A 24 13.32 12.72 -5.59
N ILE A 25 12.16 13.37 -5.68
CA ILE A 25 10.94 12.68 -6.04
C ILE A 25 11.23 12.18 -7.45
N SER A 26 11.80 10.97 -7.53
CA SER A 26 11.64 10.17 -8.72
C SER A 26 10.14 10.06 -8.89
N GLN A 27 9.57 10.87 -9.80
CA GLN A 27 8.37 10.49 -10.50
C GLN A 27 8.76 9.19 -11.23
N GLU A 28 8.72 8.07 -10.51
CA GLU A 28 8.78 6.77 -11.13
C GLU A 28 7.53 6.69 -12.00
N SER A 29 7.76 6.95 -13.29
CA SER A 29 7.23 6.22 -14.43
C SER A 29 5.91 5.52 -14.13
N SER A 30 4.82 6.01 -14.73
CA SER A 30 3.48 5.38 -14.73
C SER A 30 3.57 3.89 -14.43
N ALA A 31 3.23 3.49 -13.20
CA ALA A 31 3.52 2.17 -12.70
C ALA A 31 2.89 1.15 -13.66
N ALA A 32 3.71 0.40 -14.39
CA ALA A 32 3.21 -0.65 -15.27
C ALA A 32 2.29 -1.57 -14.47
N ALA A 33 1.16 -1.96 -15.06
CA ALA A 33 0.13 -2.75 -14.41
C ALA A 33 0.76 -3.94 -13.67
N GLN A 34 0.68 -3.94 -12.35
CA GLN A 34 1.46 -4.86 -11.55
C GLN A 34 0.73 -6.19 -11.41
N THR A 35 1.26 -7.22 -12.05
CA THR A 35 0.67 -8.57 -12.09
C THR A 35 1.20 -9.51 -11.01
N LYS A 36 2.00 -8.99 -10.07
CA LYS A 36 2.56 -9.79 -8.96
C LYS A 36 1.49 -10.10 -7.93
N SER A 37 1.47 -11.33 -7.45
CA SER A 37 0.64 -11.72 -6.32
C SER A 37 1.16 -11.09 -5.03
N ARG A 38 0.28 -10.56 -4.18
CA ARG A 38 0.64 -9.97 -2.89
C ARG A 38 -0.44 -10.20 -1.84
N SER A 39 -0.04 -10.01 -0.59
CA SER A 39 -0.86 -10.02 0.60
C SER A 39 -0.64 -8.70 1.32
N GLU A 40 -1.68 -7.87 1.43
CA GLU A 40 -1.60 -6.52 1.96
C GLU A 40 -2.65 -6.31 3.07
N PRO A 41 -2.30 -5.69 4.20
CA PRO A 41 -3.29 -5.17 5.13
C PRO A 41 -3.96 -3.94 4.52
N VAL A 42 -5.30 -3.92 4.48
CA VAL A 42 -6.10 -2.81 3.95
C VAL A 42 -6.94 -2.20 5.06
N PHE A 43 -6.74 -0.91 5.32
CA PHE A 43 -7.57 -0.16 6.25
C PHE A 43 -8.82 0.38 5.54
N TYR A 44 -10.00 0.04 6.06
CA TYR A 44 -11.28 0.45 5.49
C TYR A 44 -12.34 0.55 6.60
N ASN A 45 -13.12 1.63 6.60
CA ASN A 45 -14.19 1.90 7.59
C ASN A 45 -13.77 1.66 9.06
N GLY A 46 -12.58 2.14 9.44
CA GLY A 46 -12.09 2.04 10.82
C GLY A 46 -11.52 0.67 11.23
N LYS A 47 -11.39 -0.27 10.29
CA LYS A 47 -10.87 -1.63 10.54
C LYS A 47 -9.82 -2.01 9.52
N THR A 48 -8.89 -2.88 9.92
CA THR A 48 -7.92 -3.48 9.02
C THR A 48 -8.40 -4.86 8.58
N TYR A 49 -8.41 -5.07 7.26
CA TYR A 49 -8.73 -6.34 6.61
C TYR A 49 -7.48 -6.90 5.93
N GLN A 50 -7.45 -8.20 5.71
CA GLN A 50 -6.36 -8.83 4.94
C GLN A 50 -6.84 -9.01 3.50
N LEU A 51 -6.09 -8.46 2.54
CA LEU A 51 -6.32 -8.65 1.12
C LEU A 51 -5.22 -9.52 0.53
N ASP A 52 -5.58 -10.59 -0.15
CA ASP A 52 -4.67 -11.38 -0.98
C ASP A 52 -5.12 -11.30 -2.44
N TYR A 53 -4.20 -11.09 -3.37
CA TYR A 53 -4.53 -11.10 -4.79
C TYR A 53 -3.50 -11.82 -5.64
N HIS A 54 -3.96 -12.42 -6.73
CA HIS A 54 -3.16 -13.16 -7.69
C HIS A 54 -3.64 -12.90 -9.12
N TYR A 55 -2.73 -12.57 -10.04
CA TYR A 55 -3.07 -12.35 -11.44
C TYR A 55 -3.20 -13.66 -12.24
N VAL A 56 -4.33 -13.84 -12.91
CA VAL A 56 -4.60 -14.97 -13.80
C VAL A 56 -4.50 -14.50 -15.25
N LYS A 57 -3.35 -14.81 -15.87
CA LYS A 57 -3.02 -14.39 -17.25
C LYS A 57 -4.04 -14.86 -18.28
N ALA A 58 -4.55 -16.09 -18.14
CA ALA A 58 -5.48 -16.70 -19.10
C ALA A 58 -6.79 -15.91 -19.27
N SER A 59 -7.24 -15.22 -18.21
CA SER A 59 -8.48 -14.44 -18.19
C SER A 59 -8.25 -12.94 -18.03
N ASN A 60 -6.99 -12.49 -17.99
CA ASN A 60 -6.62 -11.10 -17.67
C ASN A 60 -7.36 -10.56 -16.43
N THR A 61 -7.47 -11.38 -15.38
CA THR A 61 -8.19 -11.02 -14.15
C THR A 61 -7.35 -11.30 -12.92
N PHE A 62 -7.64 -10.61 -11.83
CA PHE A 62 -7.11 -10.90 -10.51
C PHE A 62 -8.11 -11.71 -9.71
N LEU A 63 -7.66 -12.79 -9.10
CA LEU A 63 -8.39 -13.50 -8.05
C LEU A 63 -8.03 -12.84 -6.73
N MET A 64 -9.02 -12.35 -6.00
CA MET A 64 -8.85 -11.63 -4.76
C MET A 64 -9.54 -12.35 -3.60
N LYS A 65 -8.93 -12.28 -2.42
CA LYS A 65 -9.50 -12.77 -1.16
C LYS A 65 -9.48 -11.65 -0.14
N VAL A 66 -10.62 -11.37 0.48
CA VAL A 66 -10.73 -10.40 1.58
C VAL A 66 -11.13 -11.15 2.84
N SER A 67 -10.23 -11.15 3.83
CA SER A 67 -10.44 -11.80 5.12
C SER A 67 -10.70 -10.76 6.22
N GLY A 68 -11.42 -11.17 7.27
CA GLY A 68 -11.79 -10.30 8.39
C GLY A 68 -13.14 -9.59 8.22
N MET A 69 -13.88 -9.92 7.16
CA MET A 69 -15.25 -9.44 6.92
C MET A 69 -16.29 -10.53 7.12
N SER A 70 -17.49 -10.15 7.55
CA SER A 70 -18.64 -11.06 7.66
C SER A 70 -19.32 -11.28 6.30
N SER A 71 -20.22 -12.27 6.23
CA SER A 71 -21.04 -12.55 5.05
C SER A 71 -22.03 -11.45 4.67
N SER A 72 -22.33 -10.51 5.58
CA SER A 72 -23.21 -9.37 5.30
C SER A 72 -22.46 -8.20 4.67
N GLN A 73 -21.12 -8.20 4.70
CA GLN A 73 -20.27 -7.11 4.23
C GLN A 73 -19.84 -7.31 2.76
N ARG A 74 -20.77 -7.73 1.90
CA ARG A 74 -20.49 -7.97 0.47
C ARG A 74 -19.96 -6.71 -0.21
N ASP A 75 -20.64 -5.58 -0.03
CA ASP A 75 -20.32 -4.36 -0.76
C ASP A 75 -19.01 -3.74 -0.26
N ASP A 76 -18.75 -3.81 1.05
CA ASP A 76 -17.46 -3.44 1.64
C ASP A 76 -16.31 -4.29 1.05
N ALA A 77 -16.51 -5.60 0.91
CA ALA A 77 -15.51 -6.50 0.33
C ALA A 77 -15.23 -6.16 -1.14
N VAL A 78 -16.28 -5.83 -1.90
CA VAL A 78 -16.15 -5.36 -3.30
C VAL A 78 -15.41 -4.04 -3.35
N ALA A 79 -15.71 -3.10 -2.46
CA ALA A 79 -15.06 -1.80 -2.39
C ALA A 79 -13.57 -1.95 -2.04
N VAL A 80 -13.23 -2.74 -1.02
CA VAL A 80 -11.85 -3.03 -0.63
C VAL A 80 -11.08 -3.70 -1.78
N ALA A 81 -11.65 -4.72 -2.42
CA ALA A 81 -11.00 -5.42 -3.51
C ALA A 81 -10.74 -4.50 -4.72
N THR A 82 -11.76 -3.75 -5.17
CA THR A 82 -11.63 -2.88 -6.34
C THR A 82 -10.74 -1.67 -6.05
N SER A 83 -10.93 -0.95 -4.95
CA SER A 83 -10.07 0.19 -4.59
C SER A 83 -8.59 -0.22 -4.46
N SER A 84 -8.31 -1.33 -3.79
CA SER A 84 -6.94 -1.80 -3.59
C SER A 84 -6.31 -2.26 -4.90
N LEU A 85 -7.05 -2.99 -5.74
CA LEU A 85 -6.52 -3.38 -7.05
C LEU A 85 -6.24 -2.16 -7.92
N GLY A 86 -7.13 -1.16 -7.90
CA GLY A 86 -6.95 0.11 -8.59
C GLY A 86 -5.64 0.79 -8.20
N HIS A 87 -5.33 0.79 -6.90
CA HIS A 87 -4.11 1.40 -6.37
C HIS A 87 -2.84 0.59 -6.66
N PHE A 88 -2.87 -0.73 -6.50
CA PHE A 88 -1.66 -1.55 -6.52
C PHE A 88 -1.32 -2.16 -7.88
N ALA A 89 -2.30 -2.31 -8.77
CA ALA A 89 -2.14 -3.12 -9.98
C ALA A 89 -2.62 -2.44 -11.27
N CYS A 90 -3.54 -1.48 -11.20
CA CYS A 90 -4.03 -0.79 -12.39
C CYS A 90 -3.14 0.40 -12.76
N LEU A 91 -3.10 0.73 -14.05
CA LEU A 91 -2.52 1.99 -14.51
C LEU A 91 -3.37 3.16 -13.99
N ASP A 92 -2.78 4.35 -13.82
CA ASP A 92 -3.49 5.54 -13.32
C ASP A 92 -4.75 5.92 -14.12
N SER A 93 -4.81 5.55 -15.41
CA SER A 93 -5.95 5.78 -16.29
C SER A 93 -7.05 4.71 -16.21
N GLN A 94 -6.83 3.62 -15.49
CA GLN A 94 -7.73 2.47 -15.39
C GLN A 94 -8.36 2.36 -14.01
N LYS A 95 -9.58 1.83 -13.98
CA LYS A 95 -10.26 1.49 -12.73
C LYS A 95 -10.34 -0.02 -12.59
N ALA A 96 -10.22 -0.50 -11.36
CA ALA A 96 -10.54 -1.88 -11.08
C ALA A 96 -12.05 -2.10 -11.12
N GLN A 97 -12.48 -3.15 -11.79
CA GLN A 97 -13.88 -3.55 -11.91
C GLN A 97 -14.06 -4.99 -11.45
N LEU A 98 -15.18 -5.27 -10.80
CA LEU A 98 -15.59 -6.62 -10.44
C LEU A 98 -16.00 -7.40 -11.70
N VAL A 99 -15.62 -8.68 -11.75
CA VAL A 99 -15.91 -9.60 -12.85
C VAL A 99 -16.58 -10.84 -12.28
N GLY A 100 -17.89 -10.95 -12.46
CA GLY A 100 -18.72 -12.03 -11.91
C GLY A 100 -19.14 -11.78 -10.46
N GLU A 101 -19.80 -12.78 -9.87
CA GLU A 101 -20.34 -12.64 -8.51
C GLU A 101 -19.30 -12.93 -7.42
N PRO A 102 -19.24 -12.11 -6.35
CA PRO A 102 -18.47 -12.42 -5.16
C PRO A 102 -19.04 -13.65 -4.46
N SER A 103 -18.18 -14.47 -3.85
CA SER A 103 -18.63 -15.61 -3.05
C SER A 103 -18.00 -15.59 -1.66
N TYR A 104 -18.80 -15.88 -0.64
CA TYR A 104 -18.33 -15.98 0.74
C TYR A 104 -18.17 -17.43 1.15
N LYS A 105 -16.95 -17.85 1.50
CA LYS A 105 -16.65 -19.23 1.89
C LYS A 105 -15.61 -19.24 2.99
N LYS A 106 -15.81 -20.06 4.02
CA LYS A 106 -14.85 -20.23 5.14
C LYS A 106 -14.39 -18.88 5.74
N SER A 107 -15.33 -17.97 5.96
CA SER A 107 -15.08 -16.63 6.50
C SER A 107 -14.21 -15.69 5.64
N VAL A 108 -14.13 -15.96 4.33
CA VAL A 108 -13.37 -15.17 3.36
C VAL A 108 -14.25 -14.82 2.17
N TRP A 109 -14.19 -13.57 1.74
CA TRP A 109 -14.77 -13.15 0.46
C TRP A 109 -13.79 -13.46 -0.67
N HIS A 110 -14.28 -14.20 -1.67
CA HIS A 110 -13.57 -14.49 -2.90
C HIS A 110 -14.16 -13.65 -4.03
N LEU A 111 -13.33 -12.83 -4.66
CA LEU A 111 -13.71 -11.94 -5.75
C LEU A 111 -12.82 -12.17 -6.96
N ARG A 112 -13.33 -11.80 -8.13
CA ARG A 112 -12.54 -11.71 -9.36
C ARG A 112 -12.68 -10.30 -9.90
N THR A 113 -11.57 -9.67 -10.24
CA THR A 113 -11.53 -8.28 -10.68
C THR A 113 -10.63 -8.12 -11.91
N LYS A 114 -10.72 -7.02 -12.62
CA LYS A 114 -9.81 -6.64 -13.72
C LYS A 114 -9.57 -5.14 -13.73
N CYS A 115 -8.45 -4.70 -14.29
CA CYS A 115 -8.26 -3.29 -14.64
C CYS A 115 -8.93 -3.03 -15.99
N ALA A 116 -9.76 -1.98 -16.06
CA ALA A 116 -10.52 -1.60 -17.24
C ALA A 116 -10.70 -0.07 -17.34
#